data_AF-A0AAJ2NRV6-F1
#
_entry.id   AF-A0AAJ2NRV6-F1
#
_cell.length_a   1.000
_cell.length_b   1.000
_cell.length_c   1.000
_cell.angle_alpha   90.00
_cell.angle_beta   90.00
_cell.angle_gamma   90.00
#
_symmetry.space_group_name_H-M   'P 1'
#
loop_
_entity.id
_entity.type
_entity.pdbx_description
1 polymer ?
#
loop_
_entity_poly.entity_id
_entity_poly.type
_entity_poly.pdbx_seq_one_letter_code
_entity_poly.pdbx_strand_id
1 'polypeptide(L)'
;MGKYIVLTNKNTFQTILDNDGLEIVETYHFYFFEELKAKYTIAKVLDENIKIQLFETYEGKDYVNYINIKFFEKFDTIEAARNELNEIVKASGNSEDSLHSKLVKS
;
A
#
# COMPACT_ATOMS: atom_id res chain seq x y z
N MET A 1 -4.62 0.38 19.80
CA MET A 1 -4.20 1.59 19.05
C MET A 1 -3.35 1.05 17.92
N GLY A 2 -3.95 0.96 16.73
CA GLY A 2 -3.32 0.30 15.60
C GLY A 2 -2.00 0.96 15.25
N LYS A 3 -0.93 0.18 15.21
CA LYS A 3 0.43 0.64 14.96
C LYS A 3 0.86 0.47 13.51
N TYR A 4 0.12 -0.28 12.71
CA TYR A 4 0.51 -0.63 11.35
C TYR A 4 -0.52 -0.12 10.35
N ILE A 5 -0.06 0.29 9.18
CA ILE A 5 -0.88 0.68 8.04
C ILE A 5 -0.41 -0.05 6.79
N VAL A 6 -1.30 -0.23 5.82
CA VAL A 6 -0.99 -0.78 4.50
C VAL A 6 -1.05 0.35 3.48
N LEU A 7 0.06 0.57 2.77
CA LEU A 7 0.19 1.58 1.74
C LEU A 7 0.28 0.93 0.38
N THR A 8 -0.43 1.49 -0.60
CA THR A 8 -0.49 0.96 -1.95
C THR A 8 0.20 1.93 -2.91
N ASN A 9 1.04 1.41 -3.78
CA ASN A 9 1.66 2.12 -4.90
C ASN A 9 1.25 1.42 -6.19
N LYS A 10 0.71 2.14 -7.16
CA LYS A 10 0.32 1.65 -8.49
C LYS A 10 0.92 2.54 -9.57
N ASN A 11 0.91 2.11 -10.82
CA ASN A 11 1.42 2.95 -11.90
C ASN A 11 0.71 4.31 -12.01
N THR A 12 -0.55 4.39 -11.60
CA THR A 12 -1.35 5.63 -11.61
C THR A 12 -1.08 6.53 -10.41
N PHE A 13 -0.68 5.98 -9.26
CA PHE A 13 -0.35 6.78 -8.08
C PHE A 13 0.76 6.16 -7.21
N GLN A 14 1.65 7.02 -6.72
CA GLN A 14 2.76 6.66 -5.84
C GLN A 14 2.64 7.40 -4.51
N THR A 15 3.05 6.76 -3.42
CA THR A 15 3.11 7.31 -2.07
C THR A 15 4.56 7.44 -1.64
N ILE A 16 4.92 8.58 -1.04
CA ILE A 16 6.26 8.78 -0.50
C ILE A 16 6.31 8.17 0.90
N LEU A 17 7.18 7.17 1.03
CA LEU A 17 7.40 6.42 2.25
C LEU A 17 8.61 6.92 3.05
N ASP A 18 9.44 7.77 2.44
CA ASP A 18 10.62 8.36 3.07
C ASP A 18 10.21 9.54 3.96
N ASN A 19 9.95 9.26 5.25
CA ASN A 19 9.68 10.27 6.27
C ASN A 19 9.95 9.71 7.68
N ASP A 20 10.20 10.60 8.64
CA ASP A 20 10.48 10.24 10.05
C ASP A 20 9.27 9.68 10.82
N GLY A 21 8.07 9.73 10.25
CA GLY A 21 6.83 9.28 10.89
C GLY A 21 6.41 7.85 10.56
N LEU A 22 7.08 7.19 9.62
CA LEU A 22 6.82 5.82 9.20
C LEU A 22 8.09 4.98 9.25
N GLU A 23 7.97 3.79 9.82
CA GLU A 23 8.98 2.75 9.72
C GLU A 23 8.47 1.67 8.78
N ILE A 24 9.12 1.49 7.63
CA ILE A 24 8.77 0.43 6.67
C ILE A 24 9.10 -0.93 7.30
N VAL A 25 8.10 -1.81 7.38
CA VAL A 25 8.26 -3.14 7.97
C VAL A 25 8.42 -4.18 6.86
N GLU A 26 7.55 -4.16 5.86
CA GLU A 26 7.54 -5.13 4.77
C GLU A 26 7.01 -4.51 3.48
N THR A 27 7.61 -4.87 2.35
CA THR A 27 7.09 -4.50 1.03
C THR A 27 6.81 -5.76 0.22
N TYR A 28 5.69 -5.74 -0.48
CA TYR A 28 5.20 -6.82 -1.33
C TYR A 28 4.93 -6.29 -2.72
N HIS A 29 5.36 -7.05 -3.71
CA HIS A 29 5.13 -6.78 -5.13
C HIS A 29 4.00 -7.68 -5.61
N PHE A 30 2.92 -7.06 -6.07
CA PHE A 30 1.78 -7.73 -6.66
C PHE A 30 1.94 -7.76 -8.17
N TYR A 31 2.13 -8.96 -8.68
CA TYR A 31 2.21 -9.26 -10.09
C TYR A 31 0.90 -9.86 -10.57
N PHE A 32 0.55 -9.49 -11.79
CA PHE A 32 -0.49 -10.13 -12.55
C PHE A 32 0.14 -10.65 -13.84
N PHE A 33 0.16 -11.97 -14.00
CA PHE A 33 1.12 -12.65 -14.88
C PHE A 33 2.56 -12.21 -14.52
N GLU A 34 3.30 -11.64 -15.47
CA GLU A 34 4.66 -11.13 -15.29
C GLU A 34 4.70 -9.61 -15.09
N GLU A 35 3.55 -8.94 -15.10
CA GLU A 35 3.47 -7.49 -14.98
C GLU A 35 3.26 -7.06 -13.53
N LEU A 36 4.15 -6.18 -13.04
CA LEU A 36 4.00 -5.56 -11.73
C LEU A 36 2.84 -4.56 -11.74
N LYS A 37 1.74 -4.91 -11.07
CA LYS A 37 0.53 -4.07 -11.00
C LYS A 37 0.53 -3.12 -9.82
N ALA A 38 1.04 -3.57 -8.68
CA ALA A 38 1.08 -2.76 -7.46
C ALA A 38 2.24 -3.16 -6.56
N LYS A 39 2.68 -2.21 -5.72
CA LYS A 39 3.54 -2.48 -4.57
C LYS A 39 2.78 -2.12 -3.31
N TYR A 40 2.69 -3.06 -2.39
CA TYR A 40 2.05 -2.88 -1.10
C TYR A 40 3.11 -2.81 -0.03
N THR A 41 3.07 -1.80 0.84
CA THR A 41 4.02 -1.65 1.94
C THR A 41 3.29 -1.60 3.25
N ILE A 42 3.65 -2.49 4.17
CA ILE A 42 3.24 -2.43 5.57
C ILE A 42 4.24 -1.53 6.28
N ALA A 43 3.75 -0.45 6.85
CA ALA A 43 4.54 0.50 7.62
C ALA A 43 4.00 0.61 9.04
N LYS A 44 4.90 0.79 10.00
CA LYS A 44 4.58 1.10 11.38
C LYS A 44 4.52 2.62 11.54
N VAL A 45 3.46 3.09 12.18
CA VAL A 45 3.23 4.50 12.47
C VAL A 45 4.04 4.90 13.71
N LEU A 46 4.96 5.85 13.52
CA LEU A 46 5.76 6.43 14.60
C LEU A 46 5.17 7.75 15.10
N ASP A 47 4.52 8.52 14.21
CA ASP A 47 3.81 9.76 14.54
C ASP A 47 2.45 9.83 13.84
N GLU A 48 1.39 10.08 14.61
CA GLU A 48 0.01 10.16 14.12
C GLU A 48 -0.34 11.51 13.46
N ASN A 49 0.55 12.50 13.53
CA ASN A 49 0.34 13.83 12.96
C ASN A 49 0.85 13.97 11.52
N ILE A 50 1.56 12.96 11.03
CA ILE A 50 2.16 13.01 9.69
C ILE A 50 1.11 13.01 8.59
N LYS A 51 1.56 13.46 7.42
CA LYS A 51 0.82 13.38 6.16
C LYS A 51 1.63 12.59 5.16
N ILE A 52 0.98 11.63 4.52
CA ILE A 52 1.55 10.85 3.44
C ILE A 52 1.35 11.63 2.15
N GLN A 53 2.45 11.89 1.46
CA GLN A 53 2.42 12.52 0.16
C GLN A 53 2.08 11.48 -0.91
N LEU A 54 1.06 11.76 -1.71
CA LEU A 54 0.60 10.94 -2.82
C LEU A 54 0.75 11.73 -4.11
N PHE A 55 1.46 11.14 -5.07
CA PHE A 55 1.60 11.61 -6.43
C PHE A 55 0.66 10.81 -7.32
N GLU A 56 -0.15 11.48 -8.12
CA GLU A 56 -1.02 10.85 -9.11
C GLU A 56 -0.82 11.54 -10.46
N THR A 57 -0.71 10.75 -11.53
CA THR A 57 -0.68 11.27 -12.91
C THR A 57 -1.97 10.87 -13.59
N TYR A 58 -2.79 11.86 -13.93
CA TYR A 58 -4.09 11.66 -14.57
C TYR A 58 -4.26 12.62 -15.75
N GLU A 59 -4.62 12.10 -16.93
CA GLU A 59 -4.80 12.85 -18.18
C GLU A 59 -3.62 13.79 -18.53
N GLY A 60 -2.38 13.36 -18.22
CA GLY A 60 -1.17 14.14 -18.51
C GLY A 60 -0.91 15.31 -17.54
N LYS A 61 -1.63 15.36 -16.41
CA LYS A 61 -1.40 16.30 -15.31
C LYS A 61 -0.93 15.56 -14.07
N ASP A 62 0.02 16.16 -13.36
CA ASP A 62 0.53 15.64 -12.10
C ASP A 62 -0.17 16.32 -10.92
N TYR A 63 -0.65 15.50 -9.99
CA TYR A 63 -1.33 15.93 -8.78
C TYR A 63 -0.54 15.48 -7.56
N VAL A 64 -0.36 16.38 -6.60
CA VAL A 64 0.29 16.09 -5.33
C VAL A 64 -0.70 16.31 -4.20
N ASN A 65 -1.04 15.23 -3.50
CA ASN A 65 -1.95 15.23 -2.37
C ASN A 65 -1.22 14.90 -1.08
N TYR A 66 -1.68 15.45 0.04
CA TYR A 66 -1.15 15.16 1.37
C TYR A 66 -2.27 14.60 2.23
N ILE A 67 -2.26 13.29 2.46
CA ILE A 67 -3.31 12.57 3.18
C ILE A 67 -2.84 12.34 4.62
N ASN A 68 -3.61 12.79 5.61
CA ASN A 68 -3.26 12.56 7.00
C ASN A 68 -3.42 11.07 7.37
N ILE A 69 -2.48 10.55 8.17
CA ILE A 69 -2.44 9.13 8.51
C ILE A 69 -3.66 8.62 9.27
N LYS A 70 -4.44 9.51 9.92
CA LYS A 70 -5.69 9.15 10.60
C LYS A 70 -6.79 8.64 9.66
N PHE A 71 -6.68 8.90 8.36
CA PHE A 71 -7.62 8.40 7.34
C PHE A 71 -7.27 7.00 6.83
N PHE A 72 -6.09 6.48 7.19
CA PHE A 72 -5.69 5.12 6.83
C PHE A 72 -6.20 4.15 7.88
N GLU A 73 -6.60 2.96 7.43
CA GLU A 73 -6.94 1.88 8.33
C GLU A 73 -5.70 1.43 9.10
N LYS A 74 -5.84 1.30 10.42
CA LYS A 74 -4.75 0.98 11.34
C LYS A 74 -4.97 -0.39 11.96
N PHE A 75 -3.93 -1.20 11.95
CA PHE A 75 -3.92 -2.56 12.49
C PHE A 75 -3.08 -2.63 13.76
N ASP A 76 -3.56 -3.33 14.78
CA ASP A 76 -2.83 -3.51 16.03
C ASP A 76 -1.62 -4.46 15.87
N THR A 77 -1.69 -5.41 14.91
CA THR A 77 -0.62 -6.37 14.62
C THR A 77 -0.24 -6.38 13.15
N ILE A 78 1.01 -6.79 12.87
CA ILE A 78 1.50 -7.02 11.50
C ILE A 78 0.66 -8.11 10.81
N GLU A 79 0.25 -9.14 11.55
CA GLU A 79 -0.57 -10.24 11.03
C GLU A 79 -1.93 -9.74 10.53
N ALA A 80 -2.57 -8.82 11.26
CA ALA A 80 -3.82 -8.21 10.81
C ALA A 80 -3.62 -7.39 9.52
N ALA A 81 -2.54 -6.60 9.43
CA ALA A 81 -2.20 -5.86 8.21
C ALA A 81 -1.91 -6.79 7.01
N ARG A 82 -1.25 -7.93 7.24
CA ARG A 82 -1.00 -8.95 6.21
C ARG A 82 -2.29 -9.63 5.75
N ASN A 83 -3.22 -9.90 6.67
CA ASN A 83 -4.51 -10.49 6.34
C ASN A 83 -5.32 -9.54 5.44
N GLU A 84 -5.38 -8.25 5.79
CA GLU A 84 -6.03 -7.25 4.95
C GLU A 84 -5.37 -7.17 3.57
N LEU A 85 -4.04 -7.16 3.51
CA LEU A 85 -3.31 -7.18 2.24
C LEU A 85 -3.70 -8.38 1.36
N ASN A 86 -3.84 -9.57 1.94
CA ASN A 86 -4.27 -10.75 1.20
C ASN A 86 -5.71 -10.60 0.67
N GLU A 87 -6.62 -10.00 1.44
CA GLU A 87 -7.98 -9.74 0.99
C GLU A 87 -8.02 -8.70 -0.15
N ILE A 88 -7.24 -7.62 -0.06
CA ILE A 88 -7.09 -6.62 -1.15
C ILE A 88 -6.59 -7.28 -2.44
N VAL A 89 -5.63 -8.20 -2.32
CA VAL A 89 -5.04 -8.92 -3.45
C VAL A 89 -6.06 -9.88 -4.06
N LYS A 90 -6.79 -10.65 -3.24
CA LYS A 90 -7.88 -11.51 -3.72
C LYS A 90 -8.98 -10.70 -4.41
N ALA A 91 -9.37 -9.56 -3.86
CA ALA A 91 -10.38 -8.69 -4.45
C ALA A 91 -9.91 -8.05 -5.78
N SER A 92 -8.60 -7.82 -5.95
CA SER A 92 -8.04 -7.30 -7.20
C SER A 92 -7.94 -8.36 -8.30
N GLY A 93 -7.88 -9.65 -7.97
CA GLY A 93 -7.97 -10.74 -8.93
C GLY A 93 -9.42 -11.19 -9.08
N ASN A 94 -10.07 -10.90 -10.21
CA ASN A 94 -11.35 -11.56 -10.52
C ASN A 94 -11.19 -13.09 -10.43
N SER A 95 -12.26 -13.82 -10.13
CA SER A 95 -12.23 -15.25 -9.75
C SER A 95 -11.52 -16.18 -10.76
N GLU A 96 -11.39 -15.80 -12.03
CA GLU A 96 -10.60 -16.52 -13.06
C GLU A 96 -9.12 -16.11 -13.10
N ASP A 97 -8.81 -14.88 -12.68
CA ASP A 97 -7.48 -14.25 -12.71
C ASP A 97 -6.62 -14.52 -11.48
N SER A 98 -7.23 -15.11 -10.44
CA SER A 98 -6.52 -15.51 -9.21
C SER A 98 -5.46 -16.60 -9.45
N LEU A 99 -5.52 -17.31 -10.58
CA LEU A 99 -4.51 -18.29 -10.99
C LEU A 99 -3.18 -17.65 -11.44
N HIS A 100 -3.22 -16.40 -11.88
CA HIS A 100 -2.08 -15.69 -12.46
C HIS A 100 -1.57 -14.54 -11.59
N SER A 101 -2.20 -14.32 -10.44
CA SER A 101 -1.78 -13.29 -9.50
C SER A 101 -0.75 -13.83 -8.51
N LYS A 102 0.31 -13.04 -8.26
CA LYS A 102 1.41 -13.43 -7.37
C LYS A 102 1.80 -12.26 -6.48
N LEU A 103 1.76 -12.47 -5.18
CA LEU A 103 2.30 -11.54 -4.19
C LEU A 103 3.69 -12.02 -3.75
N VAL A 104 4.72 -11.20 -3.95
CA VAL A 104 6.12 -11.53 -3.63
C VAL A 104 6.66 -10.53 -2.64
N LYS A 105 7.13 -10.98 -1.48
CA LYS A 105 7.84 -10.12 -0.53
C LYS A 105 9.20 -9.71 -1.12
N SER A 106 9.51 -8.40 -1.08
CA SER A 106 10.77 -7.82 -1.54
C SER A 106 11.74 -7.57 -0.40
#